data_AF-A0A6P0UNY9-F1
#
_entry.id   AF-A0A6P0UNY9-F1
#
_cell.length_a   1.000
_cell.length_b   1.000
_cell.length_c   1.000
_cell.angle_alpha   90.00
_cell.angle_beta   90.00
_cell.angle_gamma   90.00
#
_symmetry.space_group_name_H-M   'P 1'
#
loop_
_entity.id
_entity.type
_entity.pdbx_description
1 polymer ?
#
loop_
_entity_poly.entity_id
_entity_poly.type
_entity_poly.pdbx_seq_one_letter_code
_entity_poly.pdbx_strand_id
1 'polypeptide(L)'
;MVIGKHLFGIIIKSNNLFKKYTKLTYQEKSMILYGISLITPIFFGSWLIGVFGLIFGIVGVFEFNPFLGLPWIANFLYFGNLIFRKINLKLKTGISFLTITFGLFTIGIRKVPVHEGGLNADVIVGIGFILWLSSFIILLIGQIKDGIK
;
A
#
# COMPACT_ATOMS: atom_id res chain seq x y z
N MET A 1 15.72 40.98 5.42
CA MET A 1 14.64 40.64 6.38
C MET A 1 13.42 39.94 5.74
N VAL A 2 13.56 39.28 4.57
CA VAL A 2 12.43 38.64 3.84
C VAL A 2 12.44 37.11 4.00
N ILE A 3 13.63 36.52 4.09
CA ILE A 3 13.84 35.06 4.21
C ILE A 3 13.25 34.49 5.52
N GLY A 4 13.33 35.24 6.63
CA GLY A 4 12.82 34.80 7.93
C GLY A 4 11.29 34.65 8.01
N LYS A 5 10.52 35.53 7.35
CA LYS A 5 9.04 35.41 7.30
C LYS A 5 8.60 34.20 6.49
N HIS A 6 9.33 33.88 5.42
CA HIS A 6 9.01 32.76 4.53
C HIS A 6 9.27 31.40 5.19
N LEU A 7 10.40 31.26 5.90
CA LEU A 7 10.73 30.08 6.70
C LEU A 7 9.74 29.87 7.85
N PHE A 8 9.37 30.95 8.55
CA PHE A 8 8.41 30.88 9.65
C PHE A 8 7.01 30.45 9.18
N GLY A 9 6.56 30.94 8.01
CA GLY A 9 5.31 30.52 7.39
C GLY A 9 5.30 29.04 6.99
N ILE A 10 6.42 28.52 6.48
CA ILE A 10 6.57 27.08 6.15
C ILE A 10 6.49 26.22 7.42
N ILE A 11 7.15 26.63 8.51
CA ILE A 11 7.15 25.91 9.78
C ILE A 11 5.74 25.85 10.38
N ILE A 12 5.00 26.97 10.41
CA ILE A 12 3.63 27.00 10.92
C ILE A 12 2.71 26.11 10.07
N LYS A 13 2.84 26.17 8.73
CA LYS A 13 2.05 25.34 7.82
C LYS A 13 2.35 23.85 7.99
N SER A 14 3.61 23.49 8.19
CA SER A 14 4.05 22.12 8.50
C SER A 14 3.47 21.62 9.84
N ASN A 15 3.52 22.44 10.90
CA ASN A 15 2.94 22.11 12.20
C ASN A 15 1.42 21.93 12.15
N ASN A 16 0.72 22.76 11.39
CA ASN A 16 -0.72 22.63 11.20
C ASN A 16 -1.09 21.40 10.38
N LEU A 17 -0.30 21.05 9.36
CA LEU A 17 -0.45 19.78 8.64
C LEU A 17 -0.24 18.59 9.57
N PHE A 18 0.82 18.62 10.40
CA PHE A 18 1.09 17.55 11.37
C PHE A 18 -0.06 17.36 12.38
N LYS A 19 -0.59 18.46 12.94
CA LYS A 19 -1.79 18.43 13.81
C LYS A 19 -3.05 17.91 13.10
N LYS A 20 -3.17 18.13 11.79
CA LYS A 20 -4.28 17.57 11.00
C LYS A 20 -4.09 16.06 10.79
N TYR A 21 -2.88 15.60 10.52
CA TYR A 21 -2.56 14.17 10.35
C TYR A 21 -2.77 13.35 11.62
N THR A 22 -2.53 13.92 12.81
CA THR A 22 -2.78 13.21 14.07
C THR A 22 -4.27 12.94 14.32
N LYS A 23 -5.18 13.76 13.77
CA LYS A 23 -6.63 13.58 13.89
C LYS A 23 -7.24 12.55 12.93
N LEU A 24 -6.49 12.08 11.93
CA LEU A 24 -7.00 11.10 10.96
C LEU A 24 -7.21 9.73 11.62
N THR A 25 -8.29 9.06 11.23
CA THR A 25 -8.58 7.67 11.56
C THR A 25 -7.52 6.74 10.97
N TYR A 26 -7.37 5.53 11.52
CA TYR A 26 -6.47 4.52 10.97
C TYR A 26 -6.84 4.14 9.53
N GLN A 27 -8.14 4.09 9.22
CA GLN A 27 -8.63 3.85 7.88
C GLN A 27 -8.16 4.93 6.89
N GLU A 28 -8.31 6.21 7.24
CA GLU A 28 -7.85 7.31 6.37
C GLU A 28 -6.34 7.30 6.18
N LYS A 29 -5.57 7.07 7.26
CA LYS A 29 -4.10 6.95 7.19
C LYS A 29 -3.67 5.82 6.26
N SER A 30 -4.34 4.67 6.39
CA SER A 30 -4.12 3.50 5.53
C SER A 30 -4.41 3.84 4.06
N MET A 31 -5.56 4.45 3.76
CA MET A 31 -5.93 4.85 2.40
C MET A 31 -4.94 5.85 1.79
N ILE A 32 -4.45 6.82 2.57
CA ILE A 32 -3.44 7.79 2.10
C ILE A 32 -2.13 7.07 1.75
N LEU A 33 -1.64 6.18 2.62
CA LEU A 33 -0.41 5.41 2.34
C LEU A 33 -0.56 4.54 1.09
N TYR A 34 -1.71 3.89 0.93
CA TYR A 34 -2.02 3.14 -0.28
C TYR A 34 -2.03 4.05 -1.52
N GLY A 35 -2.65 5.23 -1.44
CA GLY A 35 -2.63 6.20 -2.54
C GLY A 35 -1.22 6.64 -2.94
N ILE A 36 -0.35 6.90 -1.96
CA ILE A 36 1.06 7.26 -2.21
C ILE A 36 1.82 6.08 -2.82
N SER A 37 1.55 4.85 -2.40
CA SER A 37 2.25 3.67 -2.94
C SER A 37 1.97 3.46 -4.43
N LEU A 38 0.79 3.83 -4.93
CA LEU A 38 0.43 3.70 -6.35
C LEU A 38 1.30 4.54 -7.29
N ILE A 39 1.78 5.69 -6.83
CA ILE A 39 2.63 6.60 -7.61
C ILE A 39 4.12 6.44 -7.29
N THR A 40 4.46 5.55 -6.36
CA THR A 40 5.84 5.30 -5.93
C THR A 40 6.37 4.03 -6.61
N PRO A 41 7.68 3.94 -6.94
CA PRO A 41 8.28 2.73 -7.48
C PRO A 41 8.08 1.53 -6.54
N ILE A 42 7.35 0.52 -7.01
CA ILE A 42 7.08 -0.72 -6.25
C ILE A 42 8.24 -1.71 -6.37
N PHE A 43 9.02 -1.62 -7.45
CA PHE A 43 10.24 -2.39 -7.68
C PHE A 43 11.41 -1.49 -8.06
N PHE A 44 12.57 -1.73 -7.45
CA PHE A 44 13.84 -1.20 -7.96
C PHE A 44 14.40 -2.15 -9.03
N GLY A 45 15.01 -1.58 -10.07
CA GLY A 45 15.44 -2.29 -11.28
C GLY A 45 14.63 -1.83 -12.50
N SER A 46 13.33 -2.06 -12.49
CA SER A 46 12.42 -1.62 -13.57
C SER A 46 11.81 -0.23 -13.36
N TRP A 47 11.90 0.33 -12.14
CA TRP A 47 11.23 1.58 -11.73
C TRP A 47 9.71 1.57 -11.92
N LEU A 48 9.12 0.38 -12.00
CA LEU A 48 7.70 0.20 -12.16
C LEU A 48 6.95 0.79 -10.96
N ILE A 49 5.99 1.68 -11.20
CA ILE A 49 5.19 2.31 -10.16
C ILE A 49 3.99 1.45 -9.78
N GLY A 50 3.47 1.62 -8.56
CA GLY A 50 2.44 0.76 -7.99
C GLY A 50 1.17 0.59 -8.85
N VAL A 51 0.71 1.62 -9.55
CA VAL A 51 -0.48 1.51 -10.41
C VAL A 51 -0.28 0.52 -11.56
N PHE A 52 0.90 0.48 -12.18
CA PHE A 52 1.22 -0.55 -13.17
C PHE A 52 1.34 -1.92 -12.54
N GLY A 53 1.80 -2.00 -11.28
CA GLY A 53 1.82 -3.25 -10.52
C GLY A 53 0.44 -3.87 -10.36
N LEU A 54 -0.61 -3.04 -10.18
CA LEU A 54 -1.99 -3.53 -10.16
C LEU A 54 -2.46 -4.09 -11.51
N ILE A 55 -2.05 -3.47 -12.60
CA ILE A 55 -2.40 -3.92 -13.95
C ILE A 55 -1.69 -5.24 -14.24
N PHE A 56 -0.37 -5.33 -14.02
CA PHE A 56 0.38 -6.56 -14.27
C PHE A 56 0.02 -7.69 -13.33
N GLY A 57 -0.36 -7.40 -12.09
CA GLY A 57 -0.73 -8.43 -11.12
C GLY A 57 -1.90 -9.32 -11.58
N ILE A 58 -2.78 -8.81 -12.46
CA ILE A 58 -3.89 -9.61 -13.00
C ILE A 58 -3.40 -10.80 -13.83
N VAL A 59 -2.27 -10.64 -14.54
CA VAL A 59 -1.64 -11.70 -15.33
C VAL A 59 -1.27 -12.86 -14.42
N GLY A 60 -0.76 -12.56 -13.22
CA GLY A 60 -0.44 -13.56 -12.20
C GLY A 60 -1.62 -14.42 -11.76
N VAL A 61 -2.85 -13.87 -11.79
CA VAL A 61 -4.06 -14.64 -11.47
C VAL A 61 -4.38 -15.62 -12.59
N PHE A 62 -4.34 -15.17 -13.85
CA PHE A 62 -4.61 -16.03 -15.00
C PHE A 62 -3.54 -17.10 -15.24
N GLU A 63 -2.28 -16.78 -14.94
CA GLU A 63 -1.16 -17.73 -15.03
C GLU A 63 -1.01 -18.62 -13.79
N PHE A 64 -1.89 -18.48 -12.80
CA PHE A 64 -1.79 -19.18 -11.51
C PHE A 64 -0.42 -19.02 -10.82
N ASN A 65 0.25 -17.90 -11.04
CA ASN A 65 1.52 -17.58 -10.42
C ASN A 65 1.27 -16.96 -9.03
N PRO A 66 1.54 -17.67 -7.91
CA PRO A 66 1.21 -17.18 -6.58
C PRO A 66 1.96 -15.91 -6.20
N PHE A 67 3.16 -15.67 -6.74
CA PHE A 67 3.97 -14.50 -6.43
C PHE A 67 3.40 -13.21 -7.04
N LEU A 68 2.61 -13.32 -8.10
CA LEU A 68 1.95 -12.18 -8.76
C LEU A 68 0.45 -12.12 -8.40
N GLY A 69 -0.23 -13.27 -8.44
CA GLY A 69 -1.67 -13.38 -8.21
C GLY A 69 -2.09 -13.12 -6.77
N LEU A 70 -1.37 -13.64 -5.76
CA LEU A 70 -1.73 -13.42 -4.36
C LEU A 70 -1.61 -11.94 -3.95
N PRO A 71 -0.51 -11.22 -4.27
CA PRO A 71 -0.46 -9.78 -4.03
C PRO A 71 -1.56 -9.00 -4.73
N TRP A 72 -1.98 -9.43 -5.93
CA TRP A 72 -3.11 -8.81 -6.62
C TRP A 72 -4.42 -9.03 -5.85
N ILE A 73 -4.70 -10.26 -5.42
CA ILE A 73 -5.87 -10.60 -4.57
C ILE A 73 -5.85 -9.82 -3.25
N ALA A 74 -4.67 -9.57 -2.66
CA ALA A 74 -4.53 -8.76 -1.45
C ALA A 74 -5.17 -7.37 -1.61
N ASN A 75 -5.09 -6.75 -2.79
CA ASN A 75 -5.75 -5.47 -3.04
C ASN A 75 -7.28 -5.58 -2.94
N PHE A 76 -7.88 -6.65 -3.48
CA PHE A 76 -9.33 -6.87 -3.36
C PHE A 76 -9.75 -7.11 -1.92
N LEU A 77 -8.99 -7.90 -1.18
CA LEU A 77 -9.25 -8.13 0.24
C LEU A 77 -9.15 -6.82 1.03
N TYR A 78 -8.14 -6.00 0.76
CA TYR A 78 -7.99 -4.67 1.34
C TYR A 78 -9.19 -3.76 1.05
N PHE A 79 -9.56 -3.58 -0.22
CA PHE A 79 -10.70 -2.74 -0.59
C PHE A 79 -12.03 -3.28 -0.07
N GLY A 80 -12.24 -4.61 -0.11
CA GLY A 80 -13.39 -5.24 0.51
C GLY A 80 -13.49 -4.90 1.99
N ASN A 81 -12.37 -4.95 2.71
CA ASN A 81 -12.32 -4.61 4.13
C ASN A 81 -12.67 -3.13 4.41
N LEU A 82 -12.29 -2.22 3.49
CA LEU A 82 -12.62 -0.79 3.58
C LEU A 82 -14.09 -0.50 3.28
N ILE A 83 -14.67 -1.17 2.28
CA ILE A 83 -16.03 -0.89 1.78
C ILE A 83 -17.09 -1.52 2.68
N PHE A 84 -16.89 -2.77 3.10
CA PHE A 84 -17.90 -3.52 3.82
C PHE A 84 -17.94 -3.18 5.31
N ARG A 85 -18.59 -2.05 5.63
CA ARG A 85 -18.69 -1.53 7.01
C ARG A 85 -19.39 -2.49 7.97
N LYS A 86 -20.38 -3.26 7.49
CA LYS A 86 -21.24 -4.15 8.29
C LYS A 86 -20.63 -5.51 8.65
N ILE A 87 -19.42 -5.82 8.17
CA ILE A 87 -18.75 -7.08 8.53
C ILE A 87 -18.36 -7.04 10.01
N ASN A 88 -18.55 -8.15 10.72
CA ASN A 88 -18.16 -8.27 12.12
C ASN A 88 -16.64 -8.07 12.29
N LEU A 89 -16.22 -7.59 13.46
CA LEU A 89 -14.83 -7.20 13.66
C LEU A 89 -13.85 -8.38 13.52
N LYS A 90 -14.23 -9.57 14.02
CA LYS A 90 -13.40 -10.79 13.88
C LYS A 90 -13.08 -11.10 12.42
N LEU A 91 -14.08 -11.05 11.54
CA LEU A 91 -13.88 -11.33 10.12
C LEU A 91 -13.07 -10.22 9.46
N LYS A 92 -13.29 -8.93 9.80
CA LYS A 92 -12.46 -7.83 9.29
C LYS A 92 -10.98 -8.00 9.64
N THR A 93 -10.70 -8.33 10.90
CA THR A 93 -9.33 -8.59 11.37
C THR A 93 -8.73 -9.79 10.64
N GLY A 94 -9.48 -10.88 10.48
CA GLY A 94 -9.06 -12.05 9.71
C GLY A 94 -8.74 -11.74 8.24
N ILE A 95 -9.59 -10.95 7.57
CA ILE A 95 -9.35 -10.47 6.20
C ILE A 95 -8.07 -9.64 6.16
N SER A 96 -7.84 -8.73 7.11
CA SER A 96 -6.60 -7.93 7.15
C SER A 96 -5.35 -8.78 7.33
N PHE A 97 -5.39 -9.81 8.18
CA PHE A 97 -4.26 -10.75 8.29
C PHE A 97 -3.99 -11.45 6.96
N LEU A 98 -5.04 -11.97 6.30
CA LEU A 98 -4.91 -12.64 5.00
C LEU A 98 -4.37 -11.69 3.93
N THR A 99 -4.84 -10.45 3.89
CA THR A 99 -4.33 -9.38 3.02
C THR A 99 -2.82 -9.19 3.18
N ILE A 100 -2.33 -9.10 4.42
CA ILE A 100 -0.89 -8.92 4.68
C ILE A 100 -0.12 -10.16 4.24
N THR A 101 -0.59 -11.36 4.59
CA THR A 101 0.04 -12.62 4.19
C THR A 101 0.16 -12.73 2.67
N PHE A 102 -0.89 -12.42 1.93
CA PHE A 102 -0.88 -12.41 0.47
C PHE A 102 0.03 -11.31 -0.09
N GLY A 103 0.07 -10.14 0.54
CA GLY A 103 0.97 -9.07 0.13
C GLY A 103 2.46 -9.41 0.30
N LEU A 104 2.83 -10.25 1.26
CA LEU A 104 4.22 -10.66 1.46
C LEU A 104 4.78 -11.50 0.30
N PHE A 105 3.93 -12.13 -0.50
CA PHE A 105 4.36 -12.89 -1.68
C PHE A 105 5.05 -12.01 -2.73
N THR A 106 4.80 -10.69 -2.74
CA THR A 106 5.50 -9.74 -3.63
C THR A 106 7.03 -9.79 -3.45
N ILE A 107 7.52 -10.14 -2.26
CA ILE A 107 8.97 -10.27 -1.97
C ILE A 107 9.61 -11.36 -2.85
N GLY A 108 8.84 -12.37 -3.26
CA GLY A 108 9.30 -13.44 -4.13
C GLY A 108 9.45 -13.04 -5.60
N ILE A 109 8.94 -11.87 -6.01
CA ILE A 109 9.07 -11.39 -7.39
C ILE A 109 10.52 -10.94 -7.62
N ARG A 110 11.21 -11.67 -8.49
CA ARG A 110 12.60 -11.37 -8.88
C ARG A 110 12.71 -10.78 -10.27
N LYS A 111 11.70 -10.96 -11.11
CA LYS A 111 11.72 -10.53 -12.50
C LYS A 111 10.39 -9.91 -12.86
N VAL A 112 10.44 -8.82 -13.61
CA VAL A 112 9.26 -8.20 -14.20
C VAL A 112 9.53 -7.89 -15.68
N PRO A 113 8.51 -8.02 -16.54
CA PRO A 113 8.64 -7.67 -17.94
C PRO A 113 8.88 -6.17 -18.07
N VAL A 114 9.91 -5.79 -18.82
CA VAL A 114 10.23 -4.38 -19.08
C VAL A 114 9.39 -3.86 -20.25
N HIS A 115 9.23 -4.69 -21.29
CA HIS A 115 8.45 -4.43 -22.49
C HIS A 115 7.82 -5.72 -23.03
N GLU A 116 6.83 -5.62 -23.92
CA GLU A 116 6.10 -6.75 -24.52
C GLU A 116 6.98 -7.71 -25.36
N GLY A 117 8.24 -7.38 -25.60
CA GLY A 117 9.22 -8.21 -26.33
C GLY A 117 9.87 -9.34 -25.51
N GLY A 118 9.38 -9.65 -24.31
CA GLY A 118 9.87 -10.79 -23.49
C GLY A 118 11.15 -10.52 -22.69
N LEU A 119 11.69 -9.30 -22.74
CA LEU A 119 12.83 -8.88 -21.92
C LEU A 119 12.37 -8.63 -20.47
N ASN A 120 12.98 -9.36 -19.54
CA ASN A 120 12.72 -9.24 -18.11
C ASN A 120 13.86 -8.47 -17.43
N ALA A 121 13.52 -7.54 -16.53
CA ALA A 121 14.48 -6.92 -15.63
C ALA A 121 14.49 -7.67 -14.30
N ASP A 122 15.69 -7.90 -13.76
CA ASP A 122 15.83 -8.32 -12.38
C ASP A 122 15.42 -7.18 -11.44
N VAL A 123 14.63 -7.51 -10.42
CA VAL A 123 14.06 -6.54 -9.51
C VAL A 123 14.12 -6.97 -8.05
N ILE A 124 14.07 -5.96 -7.19
CA ILE A 124 13.84 -6.10 -5.75
C ILE A 124 12.70 -5.17 -5.33
N VAL A 125 12.06 -5.47 -4.20
CA VAL A 125 11.00 -4.62 -3.65
C VAL A 125 11.49 -3.20 -3.37
N GLY A 126 10.73 -2.22 -3.83
CA GLY A 126 11.01 -0.79 -3.70
C GLY A 126 10.22 -0.12 -2.57
N ILE A 127 10.36 1.21 -2.45
CA ILE A 127 9.68 2.01 -1.42
C ILE A 127 8.16 1.93 -1.56
N GLY A 128 7.63 1.84 -2.79
CA GLY A 128 6.20 1.70 -3.05
C GLY A 128 5.64 0.43 -2.41
N PHE A 129 6.39 -0.67 -2.44
CA PHE A 129 5.98 -1.90 -1.75
C PHE A 129 5.90 -1.71 -0.23
N ILE A 130 6.89 -1.03 0.36
CA ILE A 130 6.91 -0.76 1.81
C ILE A 130 5.70 0.09 2.22
N LEU A 131 5.39 1.14 1.47
CA LEU A 131 4.21 1.99 1.71
C LEU A 131 2.91 1.22 1.53
N TRP A 132 2.83 0.38 0.50
CA TRP A 132 1.68 -0.46 0.21
C TRP A 132 1.42 -1.47 1.34
N LEU A 133 2.44 -2.22 1.77
CA LEU A 133 2.32 -3.17 2.88
C LEU A 133 2.00 -2.45 4.20
N SER A 134 2.62 -1.29 4.43
CA SER A 134 2.34 -0.46 5.61
C SER A 134 0.88 -0.01 5.67
N SER A 135 0.26 0.27 4.51
CA SER A 135 -1.16 0.61 4.46
C SER A 135 -2.04 -0.51 5.06
N PHE A 136 -1.73 -1.77 4.75
CA PHE A 136 -2.47 -2.93 5.26
C PHE A 136 -2.27 -3.11 6.76
N ILE A 137 -1.03 -2.95 7.22
CA ILE A 137 -0.67 -3.04 8.64
C ILE A 137 -1.40 -1.96 9.45
N ILE A 138 -1.43 -0.72 8.97
CA ILE A 138 -2.14 0.37 9.67
C ILE A 138 -3.64 0.09 9.76
N LEU A 139 -4.25 -0.49 8.71
CA LEU A 139 -5.66 -0.87 8.76
C LEU A 139 -5.91 -1.95 9.83
N LEU A 140 -5.06 -2.98 9.88
CA LEU A 140 -5.13 -4.03 10.89
C LEU A 140 -5.00 -3.47 12.32
N ILE A 141 -4.03 -2.59 12.56
CA ILE A 141 -3.84 -1.95 13.87
C ILE A 141 -5.10 -1.21 14.31
N GLY A 142 -5.75 -0.48 13.38
CA GLY A 142 -7.01 0.20 13.64
C GLY A 142 -8.10 -0.77 14.12
N GLN A 143 -8.25 -1.90 13.43
CA GLN A 143 -9.25 -2.93 13.75
C GLN A 143 -8.98 -3.61 15.09
N ILE A 144 -7.71 -3.93 15.39
CA ILE A 144 -7.33 -4.50 16.70
C ILE A 144 -7.65 -3.51 17.82
N LYS A 145 -7.31 -2.23 17.63
CA LYS A 145 -7.60 -1.19 18.63
C LYS A 145 -9.09 -1.02 18.88
N ASP A 146 -9.91 -1.11 17.86
CA ASP A 146 -11.36 -1.03 18.00
C ASP A 146 -11.98 -2.27 18.66
N GLY A 147 -11.29 -3.42 18.65
CA GLY A 147 -11.75 -4.65 19.32
C GLY A 147 -11.36 -4.78 20.77
N ILE A 148 -10.45 -3.94 21.27
CA ILE A 148 -10.06 -3.86 22.68
C ILE A 148 -10.99 -2.92 23.47
N LYS A 149 -11.73 -2.04 22.77
CA LYS A 149 -12.73 -1.14 23.39
C LYS A 149 -14.04 -1.87 23.65
#